data_AF-A0A9N9IKS5-F1
#
_entry.id   AF-A0A9N9IKS5-F1
#
_cell.length_a   1.000
_cell.length_b   1.000
_cell.length_c   1.000
_cell.angle_alpha   90.00
_cell.angle_beta   90.00
_cell.angle_gamma   90.00
#
_symmetry.space_group_name_H-M   'P 1'
#
loop_
_entity.id
_entity.type
_entity.pdbx_description
1 polymer ?
#
loop_
_entity_poly.entity_id
_entity_poly.type
_entity_poly.pdbx_seq_one_letter_code
_entity_poly.pdbx_strand_id
1 'polypeptide(L)'
;VFFSLSLYTANQQDLKTSELEHQNKNTNYETQKTNLISEEVNELVLLRGKIKEDEVELTDAHEKISELYKELDDVKKKNKEIESENHKLHQADHNKEMALVNITNERNNLISRYNSLVRAFEELTKKNEELKVEAAHYQSKLGDAKNFKLGDDDPNNSTALTRDIEHLQDNINSYARVKKGVTLNLETAQNALQQYGCSLENVANEDSEEKILIKWLLQRILIQNVTDMMGRYLKNHSSQLVPEGNRELELIHTTSKMTELLGEFNKHRDGVDEVTQVAPIKLRQQIYAVLGDRGFADIKGEQKEHPFITHVSTYIDLLMSRVQEPEATFRWFKRGDKVDPIQMVGPWDENIDQWFVDICYFPLIGIDLDNENNRKILFQARVAVYKDKEKKPGFLNKLFKSSTEDKRARPQVKQSSTSSQSSQPSQPSSRQNSLKNPDPNTMIPLTSKSQHPQNPNVSDNNRKG
;
A
#
# COMPACT_ATOMS: atom_id res chain seq x y z
N VAL A 1 -127.64 115.51 -149.83
CA VAL A 1 -128.63 114.45 -150.10
C VAL A 1 -128.28 113.27 -149.20
N PHE A 2 -129.09 113.08 -148.14
CA PHE A 2 -129.32 111.84 -147.38
C PHE A 2 -128.16 111.22 -146.54
N PHE A 3 -128.22 111.28 -145.19
CA PHE A 3 -128.95 110.41 -144.22
C PHE A 3 -128.13 109.14 -143.85
N SER A 4 -127.49 109.05 -142.67
CA SER A 4 -128.02 108.64 -141.33
C SER A 4 -128.04 107.12 -141.06
N LEU A 5 -127.08 106.60 -140.28
CA LEU A 5 -127.19 105.63 -139.15
C LEU A 5 -125.80 105.06 -138.78
N SER A 6 -125.22 105.52 -137.66
CA SER A 6 -124.88 104.75 -136.45
C SER A 6 -123.48 104.08 -136.45
N LEU A 7 -122.43 104.70 -135.88
CA LEU A 7 -121.99 104.56 -134.47
C LEU A 7 -122.07 103.11 -133.95
N TYR A 8 -120.91 102.51 -133.57
CA TYR A 8 -120.72 101.55 -132.44
C TYR A 8 -119.68 100.39 -132.61
N THR A 9 -118.67 100.41 -133.51
CA THR A 9 -117.65 99.34 -133.47
C THR A 9 -116.21 99.78 -133.75
N ALA A 10 -115.86 100.98 -133.27
CA ALA A 10 -114.47 101.42 -133.09
C ALA A 10 -114.24 101.64 -131.58
N ASN A 11 -113.76 100.61 -130.83
CA ASN A 11 -113.02 100.75 -129.56
C ASN A 11 -112.74 99.47 -128.72
N GLN A 12 -112.94 98.24 -129.23
CA GLN A 12 -112.93 97.04 -128.36
C GLN A 12 -111.98 95.89 -128.74
N GLN A 13 -111.13 96.03 -129.76
CA GLN A 13 -110.19 94.95 -130.13
C GLN A 13 -108.71 95.26 -129.89
N ASP A 14 -108.28 96.53 -129.85
CA ASP A 14 -106.90 96.89 -129.49
C ASP A 14 -106.64 97.04 -127.98
N LEU A 15 -107.68 96.97 -127.13
CA LEU A 15 -107.51 97.01 -125.66
C LEU A 15 -107.37 95.61 -125.02
N LYS A 16 -107.74 94.52 -125.73
CA LYS A 16 -107.62 93.14 -125.21
C LYS A 16 -106.20 92.57 -125.32
N THR A 17 -105.35 93.14 -126.16
CA THR A 17 -103.97 92.68 -126.39
C THR A 17 -102.98 93.22 -125.35
N SER A 18 -103.36 94.22 -124.55
CA SER A 18 -102.49 94.81 -123.51
C SER A 18 -102.77 94.29 -122.09
N GLU A 19 -103.92 93.68 -121.81
CA GLU A 19 -104.25 93.14 -120.49
C GLU A 19 -103.80 91.68 -120.29
N LEU A 20 -103.63 90.89 -121.36
CA LEU A 20 -103.23 89.48 -121.25
C LEU A 20 -101.72 89.28 -121.00
N GLU A 21 -100.87 90.19 -121.47
CA GLU A 21 -99.40 90.09 -121.26
C GLU A 21 -98.97 90.49 -119.84
N HIS A 22 -99.76 91.32 -119.15
CA HIS A 22 -99.46 91.76 -117.78
C HIS A 22 -99.85 90.72 -116.72
N GLN A 23 -100.85 89.87 -116.97
CA GLN A 23 -101.18 88.76 -116.07
C GLN A 23 -100.14 87.62 -116.14
N ASN A 24 -99.59 87.30 -117.32
CA ASN A 24 -98.70 86.14 -117.47
C ASN A 24 -97.28 86.37 -116.92
N LYS A 25 -96.80 87.62 -116.88
CA LYS A 25 -95.51 87.96 -116.23
C LYS A 25 -95.56 87.88 -114.71
N ASN A 26 -96.72 88.15 -114.09
CA ASN A 26 -96.85 88.13 -112.64
C ASN A 26 -96.91 86.69 -112.09
N THR A 27 -97.50 85.76 -112.84
CA THR A 27 -97.58 84.34 -112.46
C THR A 27 -96.21 83.64 -112.49
N ASN A 28 -95.32 84.01 -113.43
CA ASN A 28 -93.99 83.41 -113.54
C ASN A 28 -93.02 83.91 -112.45
N TYR A 29 -93.13 85.17 -112.03
CA TYR A 29 -92.31 85.74 -110.94
C TYR A 29 -92.64 85.10 -109.59
N GLU A 30 -93.93 84.88 -109.29
CA GLU A 30 -94.35 84.21 -108.05
C GLU A 30 -93.96 82.72 -108.03
N THR A 31 -93.92 82.05 -109.19
CA THR A 31 -93.50 80.63 -109.30
C THR A 31 -91.98 80.45 -109.07
N GLN A 32 -91.14 81.36 -109.58
CA GLN A 32 -89.70 81.32 -109.32
C GLN A 32 -89.35 81.59 -107.85
N LYS A 33 -90.07 82.52 -107.21
CA LYS A 33 -89.90 82.84 -105.79
C LYS A 33 -90.29 81.67 -104.89
N THR A 34 -91.34 80.92 -105.24
CA THR A 34 -91.75 79.72 -104.47
C THR A 34 -90.74 78.59 -104.54
N ASN A 35 -90.05 78.40 -105.68
CA ASN A 35 -89.02 77.36 -105.80
C ASN A 35 -87.74 77.68 -105.00
N LEU A 36 -87.29 78.93 -104.99
CA LEU A 36 -86.13 79.36 -104.17
C LEU A 36 -86.41 79.21 -102.67
N ILE A 37 -87.61 79.59 -102.24
CA ILE A 37 -88.05 79.40 -100.84
C ILE A 37 -88.11 77.90 -100.50
N SER A 38 -88.58 77.05 -101.42
CA SER A 38 -88.58 75.60 -101.21
C SER A 38 -87.17 75.02 -101.04
N GLU A 39 -86.18 75.56 -101.75
CA GLU A 39 -84.80 75.08 -101.70
C GLU A 39 -84.10 75.50 -100.39
N GLU A 40 -84.26 76.76 -99.97
CA GLU A 40 -83.79 77.26 -98.66
C GLU A 40 -84.49 76.53 -97.49
N VAL A 41 -85.79 76.24 -97.60
CA VAL A 41 -86.53 75.47 -96.59
C VAL A 41 -85.98 74.05 -96.49
N ASN A 42 -85.58 73.41 -97.60
CA ASN A 42 -84.97 72.09 -97.57
C ASN A 42 -83.59 72.08 -96.90
N GLU A 43 -82.74 73.09 -97.16
CA GLU A 43 -81.46 73.23 -96.44
C GLU A 43 -81.66 73.47 -94.94
N LEU A 44 -82.64 74.32 -94.57
CA LEU A 44 -82.99 74.56 -93.17
C LEU A 44 -83.52 73.29 -92.48
N VAL A 45 -84.23 72.42 -93.20
CA VAL A 45 -84.68 71.11 -92.69
C VAL A 45 -83.49 70.17 -92.46
N LEU A 46 -82.52 70.13 -93.39
CA LEU A 46 -81.29 69.33 -93.25
C LEU A 46 -80.42 69.82 -92.08
N LEU A 47 -80.21 71.12 -91.96
CA LEU A 47 -79.46 71.73 -90.86
C LEU A 47 -80.16 71.51 -89.51
N ARG A 48 -81.49 71.63 -89.46
CA ARG A 48 -82.28 71.28 -88.28
C ARG A 48 -82.13 69.81 -87.91
N GLY A 49 -81.98 68.92 -88.89
CA GLY A 49 -81.67 67.50 -88.67
C GLY A 49 -80.34 67.31 -87.95
N LYS A 50 -79.26 67.89 -88.49
CA LYS A 50 -77.91 67.80 -87.88
C LYS A 50 -77.84 68.41 -86.49
N ILE A 51 -78.44 69.58 -86.28
CA ILE A 51 -78.47 70.24 -84.96
C ILE A 51 -79.14 69.35 -83.91
N LYS A 52 -80.23 68.66 -84.29
CA LYS A 52 -80.88 67.71 -83.38
C LYS A 52 -79.99 66.51 -83.06
N GLU A 53 -79.23 66.04 -84.04
CA GLU A 53 -78.30 64.92 -83.88
C GLU A 53 -77.15 65.31 -82.93
N ASP A 54 -76.53 66.48 -83.15
CA ASP A 54 -75.50 67.05 -82.26
C ASP A 54 -76.04 67.31 -80.85
N GLU A 55 -77.29 67.75 -80.71
CA GLU A 55 -77.95 67.98 -79.41
C GLU A 55 -78.14 66.67 -78.62
N VAL A 56 -78.48 65.58 -79.32
CA VAL A 56 -78.54 64.24 -78.73
C VAL A 56 -77.14 63.77 -78.31
N GLU A 57 -76.13 63.87 -79.18
CA GLU A 57 -74.75 63.48 -78.84
C GLU A 57 -74.19 64.28 -77.66
N LEU A 58 -74.49 65.59 -77.62
CA LEU A 58 -74.07 66.46 -76.52
C LEU A 58 -74.74 66.08 -75.20
N THR A 59 -76.01 65.66 -75.25
CA THR A 59 -76.75 65.20 -74.07
C THR A 59 -76.16 63.89 -73.54
N ASP A 60 -75.89 62.93 -74.42
CA ASP A 60 -75.23 61.66 -74.07
C ASP A 60 -73.82 61.88 -73.49
N ALA A 61 -73.07 62.84 -74.04
CA ALA A 61 -71.74 63.20 -73.52
C ALA A 61 -71.83 63.83 -72.12
N HIS A 62 -72.81 64.70 -71.87
CA HIS A 62 -73.05 65.27 -70.54
C HIS A 62 -73.42 64.21 -69.51
N GLU A 63 -74.26 63.24 -69.90
CA GLU A 63 -74.63 62.13 -69.03
C GLU A 63 -73.42 61.28 -68.66
N LYS A 64 -72.58 60.90 -69.63
CA LYS A 64 -71.30 60.19 -69.37
C LYS A 64 -70.34 60.98 -68.48
N ILE A 65 -70.20 62.29 -68.70
CA ILE A 65 -69.35 63.14 -67.85
C ILE A 65 -69.87 63.16 -66.41
N SER A 66 -71.19 63.25 -66.23
CA SER A 66 -71.84 63.20 -64.93
C SER A 66 -71.59 61.87 -64.20
N GLU A 67 -71.67 60.75 -64.92
CA GLU A 67 -71.34 59.42 -64.40
C GLU A 67 -69.85 59.33 -64.00
N LEU A 68 -68.93 59.76 -64.86
CA LEU A 68 -67.50 59.79 -64.56
C LEU A 68 -67.16 60.65 -63.34
N TYR A 69 -67.86 61.77 -63.14
CA TYR A 69 -67.68 62.59 -61.94
C TYR A 69 -68.10 61.87 -60.66
N LYS A 70 -69.18 61.07 -60.70
CA LYS A 70 -69.60 60.23 -59.57
C LYS A 70 -68.58 59.13 -59.29
N GLU A 71 -68.11 58.43 -60.33
CA GLU A 71 -67.07 57.41 -60.19
C GLU A 71 -65.77 57.98 -59.61
N LEU A 72 -65.39 59.19 -60.03
CA LEU A 72 -64.21 59.86 -59.50
C LEU A 72 -64.33 60.20 -58.01
N ASP A 73 -65.53 60.56 -57.54
CA ASP A 73 -65.78 60.83 -56.12
C ASP A 73 -65.72 59.54 -55.29
N ASP A 74 -66.32 58.45 -55.80
CA ASP A 74 -66.23 57.12 -55.17
C ASP A 74 -64.79 56.63 -55.08
N VAL A 75 -63.98 56.81 -56.13
CA VAL A 75 -62.55 56.45 -56.13
C VAL A 75 -61.79 57.30 -55.12
N LYS A 76 -62.04 58.61 -55.05
CA LYS A 76 -61.41 59.49 -54.05
C LYS A 76 -61.74 59.07 -52.62
N LYS A 77 -62.99 58.68 -52.37
CA LYS A 77 -63.42 58.19 -51.06
C LYS A 77 -62.68 56.89 -50.70
N LYS A 78 -62.64 55.92 -51.62
CA LYS A 78 -61.90 54.67 -51.44
C LYS A 78 -60.40 54.90 -51.20
N ASN A 79 -59.77 55.85 -51.92
CA ASN A 79 -58.37 56.17 -51.70
C ASN A 79 -58.10 56.73 -50.29
N LYS A 80 -58.96 57.60 -49.76
CA LYS A 80 -58.84 58.09 -48.38
C LYS A 80 -58.99 56.97 -47.34
N GLU A 81 -59.88 56.03 -47.60
CA GLU A 81 -60.05 54.84 -46.74
C GLU A 81 -58.79 53.97 -46.75
N ILE A 82 -58.22 53.71 -47.93
CA ILE A 82 -56.96 52.97 -48.11
C ILE A 82 -55.79 53.68 -47.43
N GLU A 83 -55.67 55.00 -47.55
CA GLU A 83 -54.62 55.78 -46.88
C GLU A 83 -54.71 55.66 -45.35
N SER A 84 -55.91 55.74 -44.80
CA SER A 84 -56.16 55.55 -43.36
C SER A 84 -55.80 54.13 -42.90
N GLU A 85 -56.15 53.12 -43.69
CA GLU A 85 -55.85 51.72 -43.39
C GLU A 85 -54.34 51.42 -43.50
N ASN A 86 -53.66 51.95 -44.52
CA ASN A 86 -52.20 51.86 -44.67
C ASN A 86 -51.47 52.50 -43.49
N HIS A 87 -51.94 53.66 -43.01
CA HIS A 87 -51.35 54.30 -41.84
C HIS A 87 -51.47 53.43 -40.58
N LYS A 88 -52.65 52.82 -40.35
CA LYS A 88 -52.87 51.88 -39.24
C LYS A 88 -51.98 50.65 -39.36
N LEU A 89 -51.83 50.11 -40.56
CA LEU A 89 -51.01 48.94 -40.82
C LEU A 89 -49.52 49.23 -40.56
N HIS A 90 -49.01 50.38 -41.02
CA HIS A 90 -47.65 50.81 -40.74
C HIS A 90 -47.38 50.98 -39.23
N GLN A 91 -48.32 51.56 -38.49
CA GLN A 91 -48.19 51.71 -37.04
C GLN A 91 -48.20 50.33 -36.34
N ALA A 92 -49.08 49.42 -36.78
CA ALA A 92 -49.13 48.07 -36.25
C ALA A 92 -47.85 47.28 -36.52
N ASP A 93 -47.28 47.39 -37.72
CA ASP A 93 -46.03 46.72 -38.06
C ASP A 93 -44.83 47.29 -37.32
N HIS A 94 -44.75 48.61 -37.14
CA HIS A 94 -43.72 49.22 -36.29
C HIS A 94 -43.79 48.73 -34.84
N ASN A 95 -45.00 48.62 -34.27
CA ASN A 95 -45.18 48.10 -32.92
C ASN A 95 -44.77 46.62 -32.82
N LYS A 96 -45.08 45.80 -33.83
CA LYS A 96 -44.61 44.40 -33.87
C LYS A 96 -43.10 44.32 -33.98
N GLU A 97 -42.47 45.17 -34.77
CA GLU A 97 -41.01 45.21 -34.92
C GLU A 97 -40.33 45.55 -33.58
N MET A 98 -40.84 46.53 -32.84
CA MET A 98 -40.36 46.84 -31.48
C MET A 98 -40.55 45.68 -30.49
N ALA A 99 -41.68 44.99 -30.54
CA ALA A 99 -41.91 43.81 -29.72
C ALA A 99 -40.91 42.68 -30.05
N LEU A 100 -40.62 42.45 -31.34
CA LEU A 100 -39.64 41.46 -31.79
C LEU A 100 -38.22 41.79 -31.30
N VAL A 101 -37.82 43.06 -31.33
CA VAL A 101 -36.51 43.50 -30.83
C VAL A 101 -36.40 43.23 -29.32
N ASN A 102 -37.44 43.56 -28.54
CA ASN A 102 -37.45 43.30 -27.10
C ASN A 102 -37.35 41.80 -26.78
N ILE A 103 -38.16 40.96 -27.44
CA ILE A 103 -38.10 39.49 -27.27
C ILE A 103 -36.72 38.94 -27.66
N THR A 104 -36.11 39.49 -28.72
CA THR A 104 -34.77 39.09 -29.15
C THR A 104 -33.71 39.44 -28.10
N ASN A 105 -33.81 40.62 -27.48
CA ASN A 105 -32.91 41.03 -26.40
C ASN A 105 -33.06 40.14 -25.16
N GLU A 106 -34.30 39.82 -24.75
CA GLU A 106 -34.57 38.90 -23.64
C GLU A 106 -34.03 37.50 -23.91
N ARG A 107 -34.25 36.97 -25.11
CA ARG A 107 -33.70 35.68 -25.55
C ARG A 107 -32.18 35.68 -25.46
N ASN A 108 -31.51 36.71 -25.94
CA ASN A 108 -30.05 36.81 -25.91
C ASN A 108 -29.50 36.90 -24.48
N ASN A 109 -30.20 37.60 -23.58
CA ASN A 109 -29.88 37.62 -22.15
C ASN A 109 -30.01 36.22 -21.53
N LEU A 110 -31.11 35.53 -21.83
CA LEU A 110 -31.36 34.18 -21.33
C LEU A 110 -30.31 33.18 -21.84
N ILE A 111 -29.93 33.25 -23.11
CA ILE A 111 -28.85 32.44 -23.69
C ILE A 111 -27.53 32.71 -22.96
N SER A 112 -27.22 33.97 -22.68
CA SER A 112 -25.98 34.34 -21.97
C SER A 112 -25.96 33.76 -20.54
N ARG A 113 -27.09 33.81 -19.83
CA ARG A 113 -27.23 33.20 -18.49
C ARG A 113 -27.13 31.67 -18.55
N TYR A 114 -27.80 31.04 -19.50
CA TYR A 114 -27.75 29.60 -19.70
C TYR A 114 -26.31 29.13 -19.95
N ASN A 115 -25.59 29.80 -20.85
CA ASN A 115 -24.20 29.48 -21.14
C ASN A 115 -23.29 29.67 -19.91
N SER A 116 -23.52 30.71 -19.11
CA SER A 116 -22.78 30.89 -17.85
C SER A 116 -23.06 29.77 -16.85
N LEU A 117 -24.31 29.32 -16.75
CA LEU A 117 -24.72 28.25 -15.84
C LEU A 117 -24.14 26.89 -16.27
N VAL A 118 -24.14 26.61 -17.58
CA VAL A 118 -23.52 25.40 -18.14
C VAL A 118 -22.03 25.34 -17.79
N ARG A 119 -21.29 26.43 -17.98
CA ARG A 119 -19.86 26.49 -17.59
C ARG A 119 -19.66 26.25 -16.09
N ALA A 120 -20.48 26.86 -15.25
CA ALA A 120 -20.38 26.66 -13.80
C ALA A 120 -20.67 25.20 -13.40
N PHE A 121 -21.63 24.55 -14.08
CA PHE A 121 -21.94 23.14 -13.86
C PHE A 121 -20.80 22.22 -14.30
N GLU A 122 -20.18 22.49 -15.46
CA GLU A 122 -19.00 21.77 -15.94
C GLU A 122 -17.82 21.92 -14.96
N GLU A 123 -17.56 23.13 -14.47
CA GLU A 123 -16.51 23.39 -13.46
C GLU A 123 -16.78 22.67 -12.14
N LEU A 124 -18.02 22.70 -11.63
CA LEU A 124 -18.41 21.98 -10.43
C LEU A 124 -18.28 20.47 -10.60
N THR A 125 -18.68 19.95 -11.75
CA THR A 125 -18.56 18.53 -12.07
C THR A 125 -17.09 18.10 -12.06
N LYS A 126 -16.22 18.88 -12.71
CA LYS A 126 -14.78 18.64 -12.71
C LYS A 126 -14.19 18.64 -11.30
N LYS A 127 -14.50 19.66 -10.49
CA LYS A 127 -14.07 19.73 -9.08
C LYS A 127 -14.55 18.55 -8.26
N ASN A 128 -15.78 18.09 -8.49
CA ASN A 128 -16.33 16.95 -7.77
C ASN A 128 -15.59 15.65 -8.11
N GLU A 129 -15.20 15.45 -9.38
CA GLU A 129 -14.35 14.32 -9.76
C GLU A 129 -12.94 14.41 -9.17
N GLU A 130 -12.33 15.60 -9.16
CA GLU A 130 -11.04 15.84 -8.49
C GLU A 130 -11.12 15.48 -6.98
N LEU A 131 -12.17 15.93 -6.30
CA LEU A 131 -12.41 15.62 -4.88
C LEU A 131 -12.64 14.12 -4.64
N LYS A 132 -13.33 13.41 -5.55
CA LYS A 132 -13.49 11.94 -5.44
C LYS A 132 -12.16 11.23 -5.55
N VAL A 133 -11.30 11.63 -6.49
CA VAL A 133 -9.96 11.05 -6.66
C VAL A 133 -9.12 11.30 -5.41
N GLU A 134 -9.16 12.53 -4.87
CA GLU A 134 -8.44 12.87 -3.63
C GLU A 134 -8.96 12.08 -2.42
N ALA A 135 -10.28 11.97 -2.27
CA ALA A 135 -10.90 11.16 -1.22
C ALA A 135 -10.51 9.69 -1.32
N ALA A 136 -10.51 9.11 -2.51
CA ALA A 136 -10.07 7.72 -2.73
C ALA A 136 -8.59 7.54 -2.38
N HIS A 137 -7.73 8.49 -2.76
CA HIS A 137 -6.32 8.45 -2.41
C HIS A 137 -6.10 8.53 -0.88
N TYR A 138 -6.83 9.39 -0.16
CA TYR A 138 -6.75 9.42 1.31
C TYR A 138 -7.33 8.15 1.95
N GLN A 139 -8.41 7.59 1.41
CA GLN A 139 -8.97 6.33 1.88
C GLN A 139 -7.97 5.18 1.69
N SER A 140 -7.24 5.13 0.57
CA SER A 140 -6.17 4.16 0.35
C SER A 140 -5.06 4.31 1.37
N LYS A 141 -4.52 5.54 1.53
CA LYS A 141 -3.46 5.81 2.53
C LYS A 141 -3.91 5.51 3.95
N LEU A 142 -5.18 5.76 4.27
CA LEU A 142 -5.77 5.43 5.55
C LEU A 142 -5.91 3.91 5.73
N GLY A 143 -6.31 3.20 4.68
CA GLY A 143 -6.33 1.74 4.63
C GLY A 143 -4.95 1.16 4.91
N ASP A 144 -3.92 1.67 4.25
CA ASP A 144 -2.53 1.28 4.49
C ASP A 144 -2.09 1.60 5.91
N ALA A 145 -2.44 2.78 6.44
CA ALA A 145 -2.14 3.18 7.81
C ALA A 145 -2.85 2.30 8.86
N LYS A 146 -4.05 1.80 8.55
CA LYS A 146 -4.82 0.93 9.44
C LYS A 146 -4.51 -0.56 9.28
N ASN A 147 -3.95 -0.98 8.15
CA ASN A 147 -3.70 -2.39 7.87
C ASN A 147 -2.57 -2.95 8.72
N PHE A 148 -2.91 -3.75 9.73
CA PHE A 148 -1.97 -4.50 10.57
C PHE A 148 -1.93 -5.99 10.20
N LYS A 149 -2.67 -6.44 9.18
CA LYS A 149 -2.58 -7.82 8.72
C LYS A 149 -1.24 -7.99 8.00
N LEU A 150 -0.50 -9.00 8.42
CA LEU A 150 0.73 -9.42 7.77
C LEU A 150 0.34 -10.19 6.50
N GLY A 151 1.11 -10.00 5.42
CA GLY A 151 0.92 -10.77 4.19
C GLY A 151 1.23 -12.25 4.42
N ASP A 152 0.76 -13.12 3.54
CA ASP A 152 1.03 -14.56 3.67
C ASP A 152 2.54 -14.87 3.64
N ASP A 153 3.29 -14.09 2.86
CA ASP A 153 4.74 -14.15 2.71
C ASP A 153 5.53 -13.39 3.79
N ASP A 154 4.85 -12.72 4.73
CA ASP A 154 5.54 -11.99 5.81
C ASP A 154 6.21 -13.00 6.77
N PRO A 155 7.50 -12.83 7.09
CA PRO A 155 8.21 -13.73 8.01
C PRO A 155 7.61 -13.76 9.42
N ASN A 156 6.85 -12.73 9.81
CA ASN A 156 6.18 -12.66 11.10
C ASN A 156 4.72 -13.16 11.05
N ASN A 157 4.24 -13.67 9.91
CA ASN A 157 2.92 -14.27 9.79
C ASN A 157 2.80 -15.55 10.65
N SER A 158 1.60 -15.88 11.14
CA SER A 158 1.37 -17.06 11.98
C SER A 158 1.77 -18.36 11.31
N THR A 159 1.58 -18.47 9.98
CA THR A 159 1.99 -19.65 9.21
C THR A 159 3.51 -19.79 9.15
N ALA A 160 4.24 -18.68 9.08
CA ALA A 160 5.70 -18.67 9.16
C ALA A 160 6.16 -19.12 10.56
N LEU A 161 5.56 -18.56 11.62
CA LEU A 161 5.85 -18.97 13.00
C LEU A 161 5.63 -20.47 13.23
N THR A 162 4.55 -21.05 12.72
CA THR A 162 4.32 -22.51 12.82
C THR A 162 5.45 -23.30 12.17
N ARG A 163 5.86 -22.92 10.96
CA ARG A 163 6.97 -23.57 10.24
C ARG A 163 8.31 -23.41 10.96
N ASP A 164 8.56 -22.24 11.54
CA ASP A 164 9.78 -21.96 12.30
C ASP A 164 9.83 -22.80 13.59
N ILE A 165 8.69 -23.00 14.26
CA ILE A 165 8.58 -23.88 15.42
C ILE A 165 8.84 -25.34 15.03
N GLU A 166 8.29 -25.80 13.90
CA GLU A 166 8.56 -27.16 13.38
C GLU A 166 10.06 -27.35 13.07
N HIS A 167 10.67 -26.39 12.39
CA HIS A 167 12.11 -26.43 12.09
C HIS A 167 12.96 -26.37 13.36
N LEU A 168 12.59 -25.54 14.35
CA LEU A 168 13.23 -25.50 15.65
C LEU A 168 13.12 -26.84 16.39
N GLN A 169 11.95 -27.48 16.33
CA GLN A 169 11.74 -28.81 16.92
C GLN A 169 12.68 -29.84 16.28
N ASP A 170 12.84 -29.83 14.96
CA ASP A 170 13.76 -30.72 14.26
C ASP A 170 15.23 -30.45 14.62
N ASN A 171 15.62 -29.18 14.74
CA ASN A 171 16.97 -28.79 15.18
C ASN A 171 17.26 -29.25 16.60
N ILE A 172 16.33 -29.03 17.54
CA ILE A 172 16.43 -29.50 18.92
C ILE A 172 16.50 -31.03 18.95
N ASN A 173 15.69 -31.70 18.12
CA ASN A 173 15.66 -33.15 18.02
C ASN A 173 16.98 -33.74 17.50
N SER A 174 17.64 -33.03 16.57
CA SER A 174 18.98 -33.35 16.07
C SER A 174 20.05 -33.08 17.12
N TYR A 175 20.02 -31.91 17.76
CA TYR A 175 21.00 -31.47 18.75
C TYR A 175 21.00 -32.35 20.01
N ALA A 176 19.82 -32.70 20.53
CA ALA A 176 19.68 -33.56 21.71
C ALA A 176 19.93 -35.05 21.43
N ARG A 177 20.35 -35.42 20.21
CA ARG A 177 20.61 -36.81 19.86
C ARG A 177 21.80 -37.35 20.64
N VAL A 178 21.59 -38.46 21.33
CA VAL A 178 22.68 -39.24 21.96
C VAL A 178 23.51 -39.91 20.85
N LYS A 179 24.81 -39.61 20.81
CA LYS A 179 25.73 -40.20 19.83
C LYS A 179 25.91 -41.71 20.07
N LYS A 180 26.00 -42.49 18.99
CA LYS A 180 26.31 -43.92 19.08
C LYS A 180 27.72 -44.12 19.69
N GLY A 181 27.85 -45.08 20.61
CA GLY A 181 29.12 -45.40 21.26
C GLY A 181 29.49 -44.50 22.45
N VAL A 182 28.69 -43.50 22.78
CA VAL A 182 28.87 -42.69 24.00
C VAL A 182 28.15 -43.39 25.16
N THR A 183 28.89 -43.69 26.23
CA THR A 183 28.32 -44.15 27.50
C THR A 183 27.60 -42.98 28.16
N LEU A 184 26.35 -43.16 28.57
CA LEU A 184 25.54 -42.11 29.19
C LEU A 184 25.77 -42.03 30.70
N ASN A 185 25.63 -40.85 31.27
CA ASN A 185 25.61 -40.67 32.72
C ASN A 185 24.18 -40.94 33.26
N LEU A 186 23.88 -42.23 33.47
CA LEU A 186 22.54 -42.68 33.88
C LEU A 186 22.11 -42.16 35.24
N GLU A 187 23.05 -41.99 36.18
CA GLU A 187 22.77 -41.41 37.50
C GLU A 187 22.32 -39.94 37.37
N THR A 188 23.05 -39.14 36.59
CA THR A 188 22.71 -37.73 36.34
C THR A 188 21.38 -37.62 35.59
N ALA A 189 21.16 -38.49 34.60
CA ALA A 189 19.88 -38.55 33.89
C ALA A 189 18.72 -38.93 34.81
N GLN A 190 18.90 -39.91 35.70
CA GLN A 190 17.90 -40.34 36.68
C GLN A 190 17.55 -39.22 37.66
N ASN A 191 18.57 -38.55 38.21
CA ASN A 191 18.37 -37.42 39.12
C ASN A 191 17.62 -36.26 38.44
N ALA A 192 17.89 -36.01 37.16
CA ALA A 192 17.17 -35.01 36.38
C ALA A 192 15.73 -35.44 36.04
N LEU A 193 15.49 -36.72 35.72
CA LEU A 193 14.15 -37.28 35.47
C LEU A 193 13.24 -37.20 36.70
N GLN A 194 13.80 -37.42 37.89
CA GLN A 194 13.06 -37.32 39.16
C GLN A 194 12.43 -35.94 39.36
N GLN A 195 13.06 -34.86 38.88
CA GLN A 195 12.49 -33.51 38.95
C GLN A 195 11.16 -33.39 38.19
N TYR A 196 10.92 -34.28 37.23
CA TYR A 196 9.70 -34.35 36.44
C TYR A 196 8.79 -35.52 36.85
N GLY A 197 9.12 -36.23 37.93
CA GLY A 197 8.38 -37.41 38.40
C GLY A 197 8.58 -38.65 37.52
N CYS A 198 9.66 -38.70 36.73
CA CYS A 198 10.00 -39.84 35.86
C CYS A 198 11.13 -40.68 36.47
N SER A 199 11.20 -41.96 36.09
CA SER A 199 12.26 -42.90 36.49
C SER A 199 12.66 -43.81 35.32
N LEU A 200 13.91 -44.26 35.33
CA LEU A 200 14.44 -45.33 34.48
C LEU A 200 14.15 -46.70 35.12
N GLU A 201 13.57 -47.62 34.35
CA GLU A 201 13.13 -48.93 34.86
C GLU A 201 14.04 -50.11 34.45
N ASN A 202 14.79 -50.08 33.33
CA ASN A 202 15.52 -51.25 32.79
C ASN A 202 16.74 -50.92 31.90
N VAL A 203 17.92 -50.78 32.51
CA VAL A 203 19.21 -50.33 31.91
C VAL A 203 19.85 -51.29 30.88
N ALA A 204 19.20 -52.39 30.52
CA ALA A 204 19.93 -53.55 29.98
C ALA A 204 20.26 -53.53 28.47
N ASN A 205 19.67 -52.66 27.64
CA ASN A 205 19.82 -52.76 26.17
C ASN A 205 20.25 -51.45 25.50
N GLU A 206 21.24 -51.53 24.59
CA GLU A 206 21.80 -50.38 23.87
C GLU A 206 20.83 -49.69 22.88
N ASP A 207 19.67 -50.28 22.60
CA ASP A 207 18.59 -49.71 21.76
C ASP A 207 17.32 -49.38 22.58
N SER A 208 17.44 -49.24 23.91
CA SER A 208 16.31 -49.16 24.83
C SER A 208 15.47 -47.87 24.72
N GLU A 209 14.20 -48.01 25.11
CA GLU A 209 13.24 -46.93 25.38
C GLU A 209 13.83 -45.82 26.29
N GLU A 210 14.86 -46.14 27.06
CA GLU A 210 15.55 -45.21 27.95
C GLU A 210 16.46 -44.23 27.21
N LYS A 211 17.10 -44.61 26.10
CA LYS A 211 17.84 -43.63 25.27
C LYS A 211 16.89 -42.64 24.62
N ILE A 212 15.68 -43.08 24.28
CA ILE A 212 14.61 -42.23 23.80
C ILE A 212 14.14 -41.29 24.92
N LEU A 213 13.96 -41.80 26.14
CA LEU A 213 13.58 -41.00 27.30
C LEU A 213 14.65 -39.96 27.66
N ILE A 214 15.94 -40.34 27.65
CA ILE A 214 17.06 -39.42 27.88
C ILE A 214 17.12 -38.36 26.79
N LYS A 215 16.90 -38.72 25.52
CA LYS A 215 16.79 -37.74 24.44
C LYS A 215 15.67 -36.74 24.71
N TRP A 216 14.47 -37.17 25.11
CA TRP A 216 13.36 -36.27 25.42
C TRP A 216 13.63 -35.41 26.66
N LEU A 217 14.27 -35.98 27.69
CA LEU A 217 14.73 -35.25 28.86
C LEU A 217 15.66 -34.11 28.45
N LEU A 218 16.65 -34.39 27.61
CA LEU A 218 17.59 -33.40 27.09
C LEU A 218 16.89 -32.28 26.31
N GLN A 219 15.93 -32.62 25.44
CA GLN A 219 15.12 -31.62 24.73
C GLN A 219 14.34 -30.72 25.70
N ARG A 220 13.72 -31.30 26.73
CA ARG A 220 12.97 -30.56 27.76
C ARG A 220 13.87 -29.63 28.56
N ILE A 221 15.00 -30.15 29.07
CA ILE A 221 15.98 -29.38 29.83
C ILE A 221 16.51 -28.21 28.99
N LEU A 222 16.81 -28.44 27.71
CA LEU A 222 17.26 -27.42 26.77
C LEU A 222 16.23 -26.28 26.66
N ILE A 223 14.99 -26.61 26.28
CA ILE A 223 13.92 -25.62 26.08
C ILE A 223 13.67 -24.83 27.37
N GLN A 224 13.58 -25.52 28.51
CA GLN A 224 13.29 -24.90 29.79
C GLN A 224 14.41 -23.93 30.20
N ASN A 225 15.67 -24.32 30.09
CA ASN A 225 16.79 -23.47 30.45
C ASN A 225 16.91 -22.26 29.52
N VAL A 226 16.79 -22.44 28.20
CA VAL A 226 16.82 -21.33 27.24
C VAL A 226 15.69 -20.33 27.51
N THR A 227 14.47 -20.84 27.74
CA THR A 227 13.31 -20.00 28.03
C THR A 227 13.49 -19.21 29.33
N ASP A 228 14.02 -19.86 30.37
CA ASP A 228 14.30 -19.20 31.65
C ASP A 228 15.42 -18.14 31.52
N MET A 229 16.51 -18.46 30.83
CA MET A 229 17.60 -17.52 30.56
C MET A 229 17.11 -16.32 29.76
N MET A 230 16.31 -16.53 28.72
CA MET A 230 15.70 -15.47 27.93
C MET A 230 14.71 -14.63 28.76
N GLY A 231 13.90 -15.27 29.60
CA GLY A 231 13.01 -14.59 30.53
C GLY A 231 13.76 -13.70 31.53
N ARG A 232 14.90 -14.17 32.05
CA ARG A 232 15.80 -13.37 32.90
C ARG A 232 16.46 -12.23 32.12
N TYR A 233 16.88 -12.47 30.89
CA TYR A 233 17.46 -11.47 30.01
C TYR A 233 16.50 -10.30 29.78
N LEU A 234 15.28 -10.60 29.34
CA LEU A 234 14.24 -9.60 29.05
C LEU A 234 13.78 -8.80 30.27
N LYS A 235 13.92 -9.35 31.49
CA LYS A 235 13.54 -8.67 32.75
C LYS A 235 14.65 -7.79 33.32
N ASN A 236 15.91 -8.03 32.95
CA ASN A 236 17.03 -7.32 33.53
C ASN A 236 17.29 -6.00 32.80
N HIS A 237 16.79 -4.89 33.37
CA HIS A 237 17.03 -3.53 32.87
C HIS A 237 18.51 -3.09 32.90
N SER A 238 19.36 -3.85 33.59
CA SER A 238 20.79 -3.60 33.75
C SER A 238 21.53 -4.94 33.70
N SER A 239 21.50 -5.62 32.56
CA SER A 239 22.34 -6.80 32.42
C SER A 239 23.81 -6.35 32.55
N GLN A 240 24.52 -6.87 33.57
CA GLN A 240 25.97 -6.64 33.74
C GLN A 240 26.80 -7.30 32.63
N LEU A 241 26.14 -7.96 31.67
CA LEU A 241 26.70 -8.71 30.56
C LEU A 241 27.03 -7.83 29.34
N VAL A 242 27.50 -6.59 29.57
CA VAL A 242 28.07 -5.61 28.61
C VAL A 242 27.15 -4.37 28.32
N PRO A 243 27.67 -3.13 28.40
CA PRO A 243 26.92 -1.90 28.08
C PRO A 243 26.42 -1.76 26.63
N GLU A 244 27.06 -2.45 25.68
CA GLU A 244 26.82 -2.30 24.24
C GLU A 244 25.73 -3.26 23.69
N GLY A 245 25.38 -4.30 24.44
CA GLY A 245 24.45 -5.37 24.03
C GLY A 245 23.08 -5.33 24.72
N ASN A 246 22.59 -4.14 25.08
CA ASN A 246 21.26 -3.96 25.70
C ASN A 246 20.33 -3.07 24.83
N ARG A 247 20.71 -2.78 23.58
CA ARG A 247 19.95 -1.85 22.72
C ARG A 247 18.59 -2.42 22.34
N GLU A 248 18.52 -3.72 22.14
CA GLU A 248 17.30 -4.47 21.93
C GLU A 248 16.37 -4.40 23.15
N LEU A 249 16.91 -4.49 24.37
CA LEU A 249 16.13 -4.28 25.60
C LEU A 249 15.60 -2.85 25.72
N GLU A 250 16.42 -1.85 25.41
CA GLU A 250 16.00 -0.43 25.39
C GLU A 250 14.88 -0.20 24.36
N LEU A 251 14.99 -0.83 23.19
CA LEU A 251 13.98 -0.74 22.14
C LEU A 251 12.67 -1.38 22.57
N ILE A 252 12.71 -2.56 23.19
CA ILE A 252 11.54 -3.25 23.75
C ILE A 252 10.88 -2.39 24.84
N HIS A 253 11.66 -1.83 25.76
CA HIS A 253 11.13 -1.02 26.86
C HIS A 253 10.51 0.29 26.36
N THR A 254 11.21 1.00 25.47
CA THR A 254 10.70 2.23 24.85
C THR A 254 9.42 1.96 24.07
N THR A 255 9.37 0.86 23.32
CA THR A 255 8.16 0.46 22.57
C THR A 255 6.99 0.16 23.49
N SER A 256 7.23 -0.51 24.62
CA SER A 256 6.21 -0.79 25.64
C SER A 256 5.66 0.51 26.23
N LYS A 257 6.54 1.44 26.57
CA LYS A 257 6.16 2.78 27.07
C LYS A 257 5.36 3.57 26.04
N MET A 258 5.77 3.56 24.77
CA MET A 258 5.02 4.23 23.69
C MET A 258 3.63 3.61 23.49
N THR A 259 3.54 2.28 23.55
CA THR A 259 2.27 1.54 23.45
C THR A 259 1.31 1.95 24.58
N GLU A 260 1.82 2.07 25.81
CA GLU A 260 1.06 2.55 26.97
C GLU A 260 0.58 3.98 26.77
N LEU A 261 1.47 4.90 26.39
CA LEU A 261 1.12 6.30 26.14
C LEU A 261 0.08 6.46 25.03
N LEU A 262 0.18 5.68 23.94
CA LEU A 262 -0.82 5.66 22.88
C LEU A 262 -2.17 5.15 23.38
N GLY A 263 -2.17 4.11 24.22
CA GLY A 263 -3.38 3.61 24.87
C GLY A 263 -4.03 4.65 25.77
N GLU A 264 -3.24 5.38 26.55
CA GLU A 264 -3.72 6.46 27.40
C GLU A 264 -4.25 7.65 26.59
N PHE A 265 -3.58 8.01 25.49
CA PHE A 265 -4.03 9.05 24.57
C PHE A 265 -5.39 8.70 23.95
N ASN A 266 -5.56 7.46 23.52
CA ASN A 266 -6.81 6.94 22.96
C ASN A 266 -7.98 6.94 23.96
N LYS A 267 -7.70 6.72 25.26
CA LYS A 267 -8.75 6.70 26.30
C LYS A 267 -9.18 8.10 26.75
N HIS A 268 -8.26 9.05 26.78
CA HIS A 268 -8.46 10.34 27.45
C HIS A 268 -8.72 11.52 26.51
N ARG A 269 -8.73 11.31 25.19
CA ARG A 269 -8.95 12.37 24.21
C ARG A 269 -10.01 11.96 23.21
N ASP A 270 -10.88 12.90 22.88
CA ASP A 270 -11.85 12.71 21.80
C ASP A 270 -11.12 12.66 20.46
N GLY A 271 -11.34 11.56 19.72
CA GLY A 271 -10.78 11.31 18.41
C GLY A 271 -11.62 10.26 17.71
N VAL A 272 -11.86 10.45 16.41
CA VAL A 272 -12.62 9.50 15.57
C VAL A 272 -11.66 8.67 14.70
N ASP A 273 -10.35 8.89 14.80
CA ASP A 273 -9.38 8.19 13.98
C ASP A 273 -9.10 6.79 14.53
N GLU A 274 -9.41 5.75 13.74
CA GLU A 274 -9.02 4.38 14.09
C GLU A 274 -7.49 4.19 14.01
N VAL A 275 -6.74 5.18 13.51
CA VAL A 275 -5.26 5.13 13.42
C VAL A 275 -4.64 5.07 14.80
N THR A 276 -5.07 5.93 15.73
CA THR A 276 -4.58 5.92 17.12
C THR A 276 -4.88 4.59 17.82
N GLN A 277 -6.01 3.95 17.50
CA GLN A 277 -6.37 2.63 18.06
C GLN A 277 -5.45 1.51 17.58
N VAL A 278 -5.06 1.52 16.30
CA VAL A 278 -4.20 0.48 15.72
C VAL A 278 -2.70 0.76 15.87
N ALA A 279 -2.31 2.02 16.15
CA ALA A 279 -0.91 2.43 16.26
C ALA A 279 -0.08 1.57 17.23
N PRO A 280 -0.56 1.19 18.43
CA PRO A 280 0.19 0.31 19.33
C PRO A 280 0.48 -1.08 18.74
N ILE A 281 -0.41 -1.60 17.88
CA ILE A 281 -0.23 -2.89 17.21
C ILE A 281 0.85 -2.75 16.14
N LYS A 282 0.73 -1.74 15.28
CA LYS A 282 1.72 -1.48 14.21
C LYS A 282 3.11 -1.19 14.74
N LEU A 283 3.20 -0.39 15.80
CA LEU A 283 4.49 -0.08 16.43
C LEU A 283 5.18 -1.36 16.90
N ARG A 284 4.46 -2.24 17.62
CA ARG A 284 5.01 -3.52 18.05
C ARG A 284 5.43 -4.38 16.85
N GLN A 285 4.58 -4.53 15.84
CA GLN A 285 4.90 -5.32 14.63
C GLN A 285 6.20 -4.85 13.97
N GLN A 286 6.33 -3.55 13.73
CA GLN A 286 7.53 -2.97 13.10
C GLN A 286 8.78 -3.15 13.95
N ILE A 287 8.68 -2.92 15.25
CA ILE A 287 9.82 -3.06 16.16
C ILE A 287 10.24 -4.53 16.29
N TYR A 288 9.31 -5.45 16.46
CA TYR A 288 9.64 -6.87 16.57
C TYR A 288 10.17 -7.45 15.25
N ALA A 289 9.74 -6.95 14.08
CA ALA A 289 10.36 -7.29 12.80
C ALA A 289 11.84 -6.84 12.76
N VAL A 290 12.13 -5.60 13.17
CA VAL A 290 13.51 -5.09 13.26
C VAL A 290 14.36 -5.91 14.24
N LEU A 291 13.78 -6.30 15.38
CA LEU A 291 14.44 -7.14 16.38
C LEU A 291 14.65 -8.57 15.90
N GLY A 292 13.72 -9.14 15.12
CA GLY A 292 13.89 -10.44 14.48
C GLY A 292 15.11 -10.48 13.57
N ASP A 293 15.34 -9.40 12.83
CA ASP A 293 16.49 -9.29 11.91
C ASP A 293 17.82 -8.96 12.61
N ARG A 294 17.78 -8.18 13.70
CA ARG A 294 18.99 -7.52 14.25
C ARG A 294 19.22 -7.73 15.74
N GLY A 295 18.23 -8.17 16.50
CA GLY A 295 18.26 -8.17 17.96
C GLY A 295 19.37 -9.02 18.55
N PHE A 296 19.68 -10.16 17.91
CA PHE A 296 20.75 -11.08 18.34
C PHE A 296 21.77 -11.35 17.24
N ALA A 297 21.84 -10.49 16.22
CA ALA A 297 22.80 -10.63 15.14
C ALA A 297 24.24 -10.33 15.62
N ASP A 298 25.23 -10.76 14.86
CA ASP A 298 26.64 -10.49 15.14
C ASP A 298 26.93 -8.99 15.25
N ILE A 299 27.78 -8.63 16.21
CA ILE A 299 28.20 -7.26 16.45
C ILE A 299 29.11 -6.81 15.30
N LYS A 300 28.67 -5.76 14.59
CA LYS A 300 29.40 -5.18 13.45
C LYS A 300 30.81 -4.74 13.85
N GLY A 301 31.79 -5.05 13.00
CA GLY A 301 33.18 -4.61 13.15
C GLY A 301 34.08 -5.60 13.89
N GLU A 302 33.51 -6.49 14.71
CA GLU A 302 34.29 -7.46 15.47
C GLU A 302 34.04 -8.92 15.05
N GLN A 303 33.06 -9.21 14.17
CA GLN A 303 32.57 -10.57 13.89
C GLN A 303 32.34 -11.37 15.18
N LYS A 304 31.80 -10.71 16.21
CA LYS A 304 31.53 -11.34 17.49
C LYS A 304 30.05 -11.63 17.60
N GLU A 305 29.77 -12.89 17.90
CA GLU A 305 28.44 -13.36 18.28
C GLU A 305 27.92 -12.53 19.46
N HIS A 306 26.60 -12.36 19.52
CA HIS A 306 25.95 -11.62 20.58
C HIS A 306 26.27 -12.23 21.96
N PRO A 307 26.67 -11.44 22.99
CA PRO A 307 27.12 -11.96 24.29
C PRO A 307 26.12 -12.89 24.98
N PHE A 308 24.82 -12.57 24.91
CA PHE A 308 23.77 -13.45 25.41
C PHE A 308 23.75 -14.80 24.69
N ILE A 309 23.90 -14.83 23.35
CA ILE A 309 23.91 -16.06 22.57
C ILE A 309 25.13 -16.89 22.95
N THR A 310 26.32 -16.30 23.00
CA THR A 310 27.54 -17.01 23.43
C THR A 310 27.40 -17.58 24.84
N HIS A 311 26.81 -16.82 25.77
CA HIS A 311 26.57 -17.29 27.14
C HIS A 311 25.60 -18.48 27.18
N VAL A 312 24.48 -18.39 26.46
CA VAL A 312 23.47 -19.45 26.35
C VAL A 312 24.08 -20.70 25.71
N SER A 313 24.75 -20.57 24.57
CA SER A 313 25.39 -21.68 23.86
C SER A 313 26.40 -22.41 24.74
N THR A 314 27.29 -21.67 25.41
CA THR A 314 28.30 -22.26 26.32
C THR A 314 27.65 -23.01 27.48
N TYR A 315 26.59 -22.44 28.07
CA TYR A 315 25.88 -23.07 29.17
C TYR A 315 25.18 -24.36 28.74
N ILE A 316 24.53 -24.35 27.58
CA ILE A 316 23.86 -25.52 27.02
C ILE A 316 24.88 -26.61 26.72
N ASP A 317 25.98 -26.32 26.04
CA ASP A 317 26.99 -27.33 25.69
C ASP A 317 27.53 -28.04 26.94
N LEU A 318 27.76 -27.28 28.02
CA LEU A 318 28.22 -27.82 29.30
C LEU A 318 27.15 -28.69 29.99
N LEU A 319 25.87 -28.30 29.93
CA LEU A 319 24.77 -29.12 30.44
C LEU A 319 24.63 -30.43 29.65
N MET A 320 24.69 -30.36 28.33
CA MET A 320 24.56 -31.52 27.45
C MET A 320 25.70 -32.51 27.69
N SER A 321 26.94 -32.02 27.82
CA SER A 321 28.12 -32.83 28.13
C SER A 321 27.95 -33.63 29.44
N ARG A 322 27.43 -33.01 30.52
CA ARG A 322 27.25 -33.68 31.81
C ARG A 322 26.30 -34.88 31.79
N VAL A 323 25.27 -34.82 30.94
CA VAL A 323 24.29 -35.90 30.81
C VAL A 323 24.79 -36.96 29.82
N GLN A 324 25.45 -36.54 28.75
CA GLN A 324 25.88 -37.44 27.68
C GLN A 324 27.19 -38.16 27.99
N GLU A 325 28.09 -37.61 28.79
CA GLU A 325 29.40 -38.20 29.07
C GLU A 325 29.60 -38.40 30.58
N PRO A 326 29.92 -39.63 31.05
CA PRO A 326 30.26 -39.86 32.45
C PRO A 326 31.62 -39.23 32.76
N GLU A 327 31.72 -38.61 33.94
CA GLU A 327 32.95 -37.99 34.37
C GLU A 327 34.03 -39.06 34.63
N ALA A 328 35.15 -38.94 33.93
CA ALA A 328 36.31 -39.78 34.20
C ALA A 328 36.96 -39.34 35.51
N THR A 329 37.09 -40.26 36.45
CA THR A 329 37.86 -40.07 37.68
C THR A 329 39.22 -40.75 37.55
N PHE A 330 40.15 -40.33 38.41
CA PHE A 330 41.47 -40.95 38.48
C PHE A 330 41.78 -41.42 39.90
N ARG A 331 42.47 -42.56 40.01
CA ARG A 331 42.88 -43.16 41.27
C ARG A 331 44.39 -43.42 41.26
N TRP A 332 45.07 -43.00 42.32
CA TRP A 332 46.48 -43.29 42.56
C TRP A 332 46.62 -44.47 43.53
N PHE A 333 47.48 -45.42 43.19
CA PHE A 333 47.83 -46.52 44.10
C PHE A 333 49.01 -46.12 44.99
N LYS A 334 48.94 -46.51 46.25
CA LYS A 334 49.94 -46.21 47.27
C LYS A 334 50.95 -47.34 47.33
N ARG A 335 52.14 -47.00 47.85
CA ARG A 335 53.16 -48.00 48.14
C ARG A 335 52.62 -49.02 49.14
N GLY A 336 52.77 -50.30 48.83
CA GLY A 336 52.27 -51.41 49.64
C GLY A 336 50.87 -51.90 49.27
N ASP A 337 50.19 -51.28 48.30
CA ASP A 337 48.96 -51.84 47.74
C ASP A 337 49.28 -53.13 46.97
N LYS A 338 48.39 -54.13 47.03
CA LYS A 338 48.55 -55.36 46.23
C LYS A 338 48.35 -55.04 44.75
N VAL A 339 49.12 -55.70 43.88
CA VAL A 339 48.95 -55.58 42.43
C VAL A 339 47.63 -56.22 42.01
N ASP A 340 46.83 -55.45 41.25
CA ASP A 340 45.63 -55.94 40.56
C ASP A 340 45.85 -55.81 39.04
N PRO A 341 46.01 -56.94 38.31
CA PRO A 341 46.22 -56.93 36.86
C PRO A 341 45.06 -56.34 36.05
N ILE A 342 43.87 -56.24 36.63
CA ILE A 342 42.71 -55.60 36.00
C ILE A 342 42.90 -54.09 36.02
N GLN A 343 43.46 -53.53 37.10
CA GLN A 343 43.58 -52.08 37.32
C GLN A 343 44.99 -51.53 37.03
N MET A 344 46.02 -52.37 36.97
CA MET A 344 47.41 -51.94 36.92
C MET A 344 48.18 -52.63 35.78
N VAL A 345 49.20 -51.96 35.27
CA VAL A 345 50.24 -52.49 34.35
C VAL A 345 51.64 -52.16 34.89
N GLY A 346 52.56 -53.10 34.75
CA GLY A 346 53.93 -52.94 35.22
C GLY A 346 54.74 -54.24 35.15
N PRO A 347 55.99 -54.20 35.65
CA PRO A 347 56.94 -55.30 35.47
C PRO A 347 56.78 -56.36 36.57
N TRP A 348 55.75 -57.21 36.48
CA TRP A 348 55.58 -58.40 37.31
C TRP A 348 55.46 -59.68 36.47
N ASP A 349 55.69 -60.82 37.12
CA ASP A 349 55.56 -62.16 36.54
C ASP A 349 54.16 -62.76 36.80
N GLU A 350 53.94 -64.01 36.39
CA GLU A 350 52.65 -64.72 36.57
C GLU A 350 52.24 -64.90 38.05
N ASN A 351 53.17 -64.76 39.01
CA ASN A 351 52.91 -64.89 40.44
C ASN A 351 52.44 -63.57 41.06
N ILE A 352 51.33 -63.04 40.56
CA ILE A 352 50.77 -61.72 40.88
C ILE A 352 50.62 -61.49 42.40
N ASP A 353 50.24 -62.53 43.16
CA ASP A 353 49.98 -62.44 44.61
C ASP A 353 51.19 -62.03 45.46
N GLN A 354 52.40 -62.12 44.91
CA GLN A 354 53.65 -61.79 45.60
C GLN A 354 54.06 -60.33 45.42
N TRP A 355 53.39 -59.59 44.53
CA TRP A 355 53.80 -58.24 44.13
C TRP A 355 52.96 -57.15 44.79
N PHE A 356 53.68 -56.12 45.25
CA PHE A 356 53.11 -54.92 45.84
C PHE A 356 53.58 -53.70 45.05
N VAL A 357 52.74 -52.69 45.00
CA VAL A 357 53.03 -51.40 44.37
C VAL A 357 54.18 -50.74 45.13
N ASP A 358 55.28 -50.42 44.44
CA ASP A 358 56.34 -49.56 44.98
C ASP A 358 55.99 -48.08 44.75
N ILE A 359 55.66 -47.75 43.49
CA ILE A 359 55.23 -46.43 43.07
C ILE A 359 54.24 -46.53 41.91
N CYS A 360 53.14 -45.79 42.01
CA CYS A 360 52.24 -45.51 40.90
C CYS A 360 52.72 -44.24 40.19
N TYR A 361 53.21 -44.37 38.96
CA TYR A 361 53.77 -43.26 38.18
C TYR A 361 52.82 -42.79 37.06
N PHE A 362 51.71 -43.49 36.85
CA PHE A 362 50.57 -43.04 36.06
C PHE A 362 49.28 -43.57 36.72
N PRO A 363 48.25 -42.73 36.96
CA PRO A 363 47.07 -43.14 37.71
C PRO A 363 46.18 -44.07 36.89
N LEU A 364 45.32 -44.81 37.57
CA LEU A 364 44.15 -45.46 36.97
C LEU A 364 43.18 -44.37 36.55
N ILE A 365 42.66 -44.42 35.32
CA ILE A 365 41.63 -43.50 34.84
C ILE A 365 40.43 -44.32 34.40
N GLY A 366 39.24 -43.97 34.86
CA GLY A 366 38.02 -44.68 34.51
C GLY A 366 36.75 -43.99 34.97
N ILE A 367 35.63 -44.62 34.70
CA ILE A 367 34.29 -44.17 35.08
C ILE A 367 33.85 -45.03 36.26
N ASP A 368 33.26 -44.40 37.29
CA ASP A 368 32.73 -45.06 38.49
C ASP A 368 33.74 -46.04 39.13
N LEU A 369 34.99 -45.60 39.28
CA LEU A 369 36.10 -46.44 39.76
C LEU A 369 35.85 -47.08 41.13
N ASP A 370 34.98 -46.49 41.96
CA ASP A 370 34.65 -46.94 43.31
C ASP A 370 33.58 -48.05 43.33
N ASN A 371 32.86 -48.28 42.22
CA ASN A 371 31.84 -49.30 42.10
C ASN A 371 32.32 -50.49 41.25
N GLU A 372 32.65 -51.61 41.90
CA GLU A 372 33.21 -52.78 41.21
C GLU A 372 32.31 -53.38 40.11
N ASN A 373 30.99 -53.21 40.21
CA ASN A 373 30.02 -53.76 39.26
C ASN A 373 29.83 -52.89 38.01
N ASN A 374 30.02 -51.57 38.14
CA ASN A 374 29.76 -50.61 37.06
C ASN A 374 31.03 -49.91 36.55
N ARG A 375 32.19 -50.15 37.19
CA ARG A 375 33.44 -49.49 36.82
C ARG A 375 33.81 -49.79 35.36
N LYS A 376 34.19 -48.75 34.64
CA LYS A 376 34.78 -48.86 33.30
C LYS A 376 36.18 -48.27 33.31
N ILE A 377 37.18 -49.15 33.16
CA ILE A 377 38.58 -48.73 33.10
C ILE A 377 38.87 -48.21 31.70
N LEU A 378 39.28 -46.94 31.62
CA LEU A 378 39.71 -46.31 30.36
C LEU A 378 41.22 -46.48 30.18
N PHE A 379 41.98 -46.29 31.25
CA PHE A 379 43.42 -46.52 31.30
C PHE A 379 43.83 -47.16 32.62
N GLN A 380 44.51 -48.30 32.56
CA GLN A 380 45.12 -48.93 33.73
C GLN A 380 46.23 -48.06 34.31
N ALA A 381 46.39 -48.09 35.64
CA ALA A 381 47.51 -47.44 36.30
C ALA A 381 48.83 -48.04 35.86
N ARG A 382 49.89 -47.24 35.79
CA ARG A 382 51.25 -47.75 35.61
C ARG A 382 51.98 -47.74 36.93
N VAL A 383 52.47 -48.91 37.33
CA VAL A 383 53.11 -49.10 38.64
C VAL A 383 54.46 -49.79 38.48
N ALA A 384 55.43 -49.39 39.29
CA ALA A 384 56.60 -50.22 39.58
C ALA A 384 56.29 -51.07 40.82
N VAL A 385 56.87 -52.26 40.92
CA VAL A 385 56.48 -53.27 41.89
C VAL A 385 57.68 -53.83 42.66
N TYR A 386 57.42 -54.33 43.87
CA TYR A 386 58.39 -55.07 44.69
C TYR A 386 57.74 -56.32 45.29
N LYS A 387 58.54 -57.36 45.58
CA LYS A 387 58.07 -58.54 46.33
C LYS A 387 58.21 -58.30 47.82
N ASP A 388 57.19 -58.67 48.60
CA ASP A 388 57.36 -58.68 50.07
C ASP A 388 58.37 -59.77 50.42
N LYS A 389 59.53 -59.34 50.93
CA LYS A 389 60.54 -60.28 51.40
C LYS A 389 60.00 -60.84 52.71
N GLU A 390 59.77 -62.15 52.77
CA GLU A 390 59.54 -62.85 54.03
C GLU A 390 60.43 -62.23 55.11
N LYS A 391 59.82 -61.76 56.20
CA LYS A 391 60.54 -61.14 57.33
C LYS A 391 61.57 -62.13 57.87
N LYS A 392 62.80 -62.08 57.35
CA LYS A 392 63.94 -62.71 58.00
C LYS A 392 64.28 -61.88 59.24
N PRO A 393 64.35 -62.48 60.44
CA PRO A 393 64.60 -61.74 61.66
C PRO A 393 66.01 -61.14 61.67
N GLY A 394 66.08 -59.81 61.79
CA GLY A 394 67.10 -59.02 62.49
C GLY A 394 68.58 -59.20 62.14
N PHE A 395 69.11 -58.37 61.22
CA PHE A 395 70.56 -58.18 61.04
C PHE A 395 71.13 -57.01 61.89
N LEU A 396 70.29 -56.28 62.63
CA LEU A 396 70.68 -55.04 63.35
C LEU A 396 71.22 -55.25 64.78
N ASN A 397 71.42 -56.47 65.25
CA ASN A 397 72.00 -56.72 66.59
C ASN A 397 73.52 -56.91 66.61
N LYS A 398 74.21 -56.78 65.46
CA LYS A 398 75.68 -56.98 65.37
C LYS A 398 76.51 -55.71 65.22
N LEU A 399 75.89 -54.52 65.19
CA LEU A 399 76.62 -53.27 64.90
C LEU A 399 76.85 -52.33 66.10
N PHE A 400 76.36 -52.67 67.30
CA PHE A 400 76.55 -51.83 68.49
C PHE A 400 77.16 -52.62 69.66
N LYS A 401 78.36 -53.18 69.46
CA LYS A 401 79.30 -53.50 70.53
C LYS A 401 80.74 -53.36 70.03
N SER A 402 81.31 -52.17 70.18
CA SER A 402 82.72 -51.92 70.57
C SER A 402 83.12 -50.48 70.22
N SER A 403 83.07 -49.59 71.20
CA SER A 403 84.25 -48.82 71.62
C SER A 403 83.93 -48.05 72.89
N THR A 404 84.93 -47.99 73.75
CA THR A 404 84.94 -47.75 75.18
C THR A 404 84.92 -46.27 75.58
N GLU A 405 84.37 -46.06 76.78
CA GLU A 405 84.77 -45.14 77.87
C GLU A 405 85.89 -44.10 77.58
N ASP A 406 85.65 -42.82 77.87
CA ASP A 406 86.14 -42.20 79.12
C ASP A 406 85.50 -40.83 79.48
N LYS A 407 85.25 -40.68 80.80
CA LYS A 407 85.11 -39.52 81.73
C LYS A 407 84.44 -38.16 81.42
N ARG A 408 83.44 -37.89 82.29
CA ARG A 408 83.16 -36.71 83.15
C ARG A 408 83.17 -35.28 82.56
N ALA A 409 82.00 -34.63 82.54
CA ALA A 409 81.60 -33.52 83.45
C ALA A 409 80.33 -32.78 82.94
N ARG A 410 79.37 -32.51 83.83
CA ARG A 410 78.34 -31.44 83.71
C ARG A 410 79.00 -30.11 84.16
N PRO A 411 78.51 -28.87 83.86
CA PRO A 411 77.09 -28.51 83.75
C PRO A 411 76.71 -27.41 82.70
N GLN A 412 75.43 -27.39 82.29
CA GLN A 412 74.46 -26.28 82.37
C GLN A 412 74.56 -25.05 81.42
N VAL A 413 73.40 -24.83 80.74
CA VAL A 413 72.65 -23.57 80.56
C VAL A 413 73.20 -22.54 79.55
N LYS A 414 72.46 -22.29 78.46
CA LYS A 414 71.62 -21.07 78.28
C LYS A 414 70.81 -21.14 76.98
N GLN A 415 69.55 -20.73 77.13
CA GLN A 415 68.57 -20.43 76.08
C GLN A 415 68.89 -19.11 75.38
N SER A 416 68.46 -18.98 74.12
CA SER A 416 67.83 -17.79 73.50
C SER A 416 67.55 -18.15 72.02
N SER A 417 66.29 -18.40 71.62
CA SER A 417 65.35 -17.41 71.04
C SER A 417 65.88 -16.82 69.71
N THR A 418 65.17 -16.73 68.58
CA THR A 418 63.71 -16.65 68.33
C THR A 418 63.48 -16.63 66.80
N SER A 419 62.30 -17.10 66.37
CA SER A 419 61.45 -16.69 65.22
C SER A 419 62.06 -16.57 63.80
N SER A 420 61.64 -17.31 62.76
CA SER A 420 60.32 -17.55 62.12
C SER A 420 60.00 -16.62 60.94
N GLN A 421 59.48 -17.25 59.86
CA GLN A 421 58.77 -16.76 58.64
C GLN A 421 59.66 -16.39 57.42
N SER A 422 59.63 -17.07 56.25
CA SER A 422 58.55 -17.45 55.28
C SER A 422 57.99 -16.22 54.53
N SER A 423 57.85 -16.07 53.20
CA SER A 423 57.97 -16.93 52.01
C SER A 423 57.97 -16.07 50.72
N GLN A 424 58.71 -16.52 49.67
CA GLN A 424 58.45 -16.47 48.19
C GLN A 424 58.24 -15.11 47.44
N PRO A 425 58.21 -15.03 46.08
CA PRO A 425 58.61 -15.95 44.98
C PRO A 425 59.42 -15.26 43.83
N SER A 426 59.77 -15.99 42.76
CA SER A 426 60.13 -15.38 41.45
C SER A 426 59.78 -16.24 40.23
N GLN A 427 59.36 -15.56 39.15
CA GLN A 427 58.80 -15.99 37.85
C GLN A 427 59.75 -16.83 36.95
N PRO A 428 59.31 -17.18 35.72
CA PRO A 428 59.89 -16.47 34.56
C PRO A 428 58.99 -16.21 33.32
N SER A 429 59.18 -15.01 32.75
CA SER A 429 59.40 -14.57 31.34
C SER A 429 58.73 -15.24 30.10
N SER A 430 57.85 -14.44 29.45
CA SER A 430 57.85 -13.91 28.07
C SER A 430 58.52 -14.64 26.88
N ARG A 431 57.79 -14.74 25.74
CA ARG A 431 58.16 -14.13 24.43
C ARG A 431 57.02 -14.16 23.39
N GLN A 432 56.87 -13.04 22.69
CA GLN A 432 55.94 -12.74 21.59
C GLN A 432 56.44 -13.28 20.23
N ASN A 433 55.52 -13.45 19.27
CA ASN A 433 55.76 -13.05 17.87
C ASN A 433 54.45 -12.76 17.11
N SER A 434 54.52 -11.67 16.33
CA SER A 434 53.47 -10.98 15.58
C SER A 434 53.30 -11.48 14.14
N LEU A 435 52.09 -11.41 13.58
CA LEU A 435 51.85 -11.40 12.13
C LEU A 435 51.02 -10.17 11.70
N LYS A 436 51.30 -9.76 10.47
CA LYS A 436 50.91 -8.51 9.78
C LYS A 436 49.53 -8.60 9.10
N ASN A 437 48.80 -7.49 9.06
CA ASN A 437 47.71 -7.21 8.11
C ASN A 437 48.24 -6.49 6.85
N PRO A 438 47.46 -6.50 5.76
CA PRO A 438 47.31 -5.30 4.93
C PRO A 438 45.84 -4.89 4.66
N ASP A 439 45.74 -3.64 4.24
CA ASP A 439 44.60 -2.70 4.14
C ASP A 439 43.50 -2.97 3.06
N PRO A 440 42.39 -2.21 3.10
CA PRO A 440 41.14 -2.40 2.35
C PRO A 440 41.04 -1.53 1.08
N ASN A 441 40.16 -1.90 0.15
CA ASN A 441 39.32 -0.98 -0.66
C ASN A 441 38.63 -1.75 -1.80
N THR A 442 37.29 -1.81 -1.81
CA THR A 442 36.51 -1.72 -3.06
C THR A 442 35.08 -1.27 -2.73
N MET A 443 34.75 -0.05 -3.15
CA MET A 443 33.38 0.48 -3.21
C MET A 443 32.61 -0.16 -4.38
N ILE A 444 31.33 -0.49 -4.17
CA ILE A 444 30.36 -0.81 -5.24
C ILE A 444 29.15 0.13 -5.07
N PRO A 445 28.67 0.81 -6.12
CA PRO A 445 27.49 1.67 -6.05
C PRO A 445 26.17 0.89 -6.25
N LEU A 446 25.14 1.31 -5.51
CA LEU A 446 23.75 0.89 -5.67
C LEU A 446 23.14 1.43 -6.97
N THR A 447 22.39 0.59 -7.69
CA THR A 447 21.34 1.03 -8.62
C THR A 447 20.04 0.29 -8.34
N SER A 448 19.04 1.03 -7.86
CA SER A 448 17.65 0.61 -7.72
C SER A 448 16.91 0.73 -9.06
N LYS A 449 16.34 -0.37 -9.57
CA LYS A 449 15.31 -0.33 -10.60
C LYS A 449 13.98 -0.79 -10.00
N SER A 450 13.05 0.16 -9.90
CA SER A 450 11.63 -0.05 -9.67
C SER A 450 11.01 -0.66 -10.94
N GLN A 451 10.28 -1.77 -10.80
CA GLN A 451 9.40 -2.30 -11.85
C GLN A 451 7.96 -2.25 -11.35
N HIS A 452 7.18 -1.49 -12.11
CA HIS A 452 5.72 -1.43 -12.10
C HIS A 452 5.14 -2.75 -12.64
N PRO A 453 4.11 -3.36 -12.03
CA PRO A 453 3.32 -4.38 -12.71
C PRO A 453 2.22 -3.73 -13.53
N GLN A 454 2.20 -4.08 -14.82
CA GLN A 454 1.09 -3.84 -15.72
C GLN A 454 -0.06 -4.81 -15.41
N ASN A 455 -1.27 -4.27 -15.45
CA ASN A 455 -2.54 -4.98 -15.44
C ASN A 455 -2.86 -5.45 -16.88
N PRO A 456 -3.44 -6.64 -17.08
CA PRO A 456 -4.33 -6.82 -18.22
C PRO A 456 -5.71 -7.40 -17.83
N ASN A 457 -6.71 -6.62 -18.23
CA ASN A 457 -8.10 -6.91 -18.57
C ASN A 457 -8.61 -8.37 -18.53
N VAL A 458 -9.70 -8.53 -17.77
CA VAL A 458 -11.08 -8.84 -18.23
C VAL A 458 -11.23 -9.65 -19.52
N SER A 459 -11.88 -10.81 -19.41
CA SER A 459 -12.84 -11.30 -20.41
C SER A 459 -13.97 -12.06 -19.72
N ASP A 460 -15.20 -11.66 -20.03
CA ASP A 460 -16.47 -12.27 -19.66
C ASP A 460 -16.61 -13.73 -20.13
N ASN A 461 -17.30 -14.58 -19.35
CA ASN A 461 -18.70 -14.98 -19.62
C ASN A 461 -19.11 -16.29 -18.92
N ASN A 462 -20.28 -16.22 -18.25
CA ASN A 462 -21.35 -17.22 -18.18
C ASN A 462 -21.02 -18.71 -17.97
N ARG A 463 -21.51 -19.28 -16.85
CA ARG A 463 -22.60 -20.28 -16.89
C ARG A 463 -23.24 -20.58 -15.53
N LYS A 464 -24.56 -20.75 -15.61
CA LYS A 464 -25.53 -21.23 -14.60
C LYS A 464 -25.06 -22.47 -13.83
N GLY A 465 -25.53 -22.55 -12.58
CA GLY A 465 -25.51 -23.73 -11.71
C GLY A 465 -25.91 -23.33 -10.31
#